data_AF-A0A1Q9T2N2-F1
#
_entry.id   AF-A0A1Q9T2N2-F1
#
_cell.length_a   1.000
_cell.length_b   1.000
_cell.length_c   1.000
_cell.angle_alpha   90.00
_cell.angle_beta   90.00
_cell.angle_gamma   90.00
#
_symmetry.space_group_name_H-M   'P 1'
#
loop_
_entity.id
_entity.type
_entity.pdbx_description
1 polymer ?
#
loop_
_entity_poly.entity_id
_entity_poly.type
_entity_poly.pdbx_seq_one_letter_code
_entity_poly.pdbx_strand_id
1 'polypeptide(L)'
;MKVEIGRQRVDGDDSRRFTPAAITFDTRAHTLTTEIKDDWEEQIKKQWLTNQSHVKEAIIYQFGIEDFEQKIRDFTDLGVAPWSVVALHNVYLAQVRNAFVSGSYYSALLGACGLVNEY
;
A
#
# COMPACT_ATOMS: atom_id res chain seq x y z
N MET A 1 -18.34 -9.78 12.52
CA MET A 1 -17.27 -10.05 13.50
C MET A 1 -16.67 -8.71 13.89
N LYS A 2 -16.72 -8.32 15.17
CA LYS A 2 -16.17 -7.04 15.65
C LYS A 2 -14.68 -7.27 15.93
N VAL A 3 -13.80 -6.62 15.17
CA VAL A 3 -12.34 -6.72 15.37
C VAL A 3 -11.95 -5.65 16.37
N GLU A 4 -11.51 -6.05 17.56
CA GLU A 4 -11.01 -5.14 18.59
C GLU A 4 -9.50 -4.91 18.39
N ILE A 5 -9.07 -3.66 18.50
CA ILE A 5 -7.67 -3.26 18.31
C ILE A 5 -6.84 -3.76 19.49
N GLY A 6 -5.71 -4.43 19.20
CA GLY A 6 -4.78 -4.95 20.22
C GLY A 6 -4.02 -3.86 20.99
N ARG A 7 -3.58 -4.16 22.21
CA ARG A 7 -2.74 -3.25 23.02
C ARG A 7 -1.39 -2.95 22.35
N GLN A 8 -0.82 -1.77 22.61
CA GLN A 8 0.51 -1.36 22.15
C GLN A 8 1.63 -2.18 22.84
N ARG A 9 2.74 -2.41 22.12
CA ARG A 9 3.92 -3.14 22.61
C ARG A 9 4.58 -2.48 23.82
N VAL A 10 5.06 -3.31 24.75
CA VAL A 10 5.98 -2.91 25.83
C VAL A 10 7.24 -3.78 25.81
N ASP A 11 8.29 -3.35 26.50
CA ASP A 11 9.64 -3.97 26.51
C ASP A 11 9.72 -5.41 27.05
N GLY A 12 8.59 -6.03 27.43
CA GLY A 12 8.51 -7.41 27.92
C GLY A 12 7.73 -8.39 27.05
N ASP A 13 7.24 -7.97 25.88
CA ASP A 13 6.29 -8.78 25.10
C ASP A 13 6.91 -9.86 24.21
N ASP A 14 8.22 -9.84 23.96
CA ASP A 14 8.93 -10.79 23.08
C ASP A 14 8.23 -10.99 21.70
N SER A 15 8.50 -12.08 20.97
CA SER A 15 7.87 -12.40 19.67
C SER A 15 6.45 -13.00 19.79
N ARG A 16 5.60 -12.45 20.66
CA ARG A 16 4.21 -12.93 20.78
C ARG A 16 3.35 -12.46 19.61
N ARG A 17 2.43 -13.32 19.14
CA ARG A 17 1.44 -12.98 18.11
C ARG A 17 0.48 -11.91 18.63
N PHE A 18 0.64 -10.67 18.16
CA PHE A 18 -0.24 -9.56 18.53
C PHE A 18 -1.55 -9.57 17.75
N THR A 19 -2.64 -9.24 18.44
CA THR A 19 -3.90 -8.77 17.86
C THR A 19 -3.64 -7.52 17.03
N PRO A 20 -4.27 -7.34 15.85
CA PRO A 20 -3.99 -6.21 14.96
C PRO A 20 -4.13 -4.87 15.70
N ALA A 21 -3.03 -4.12 15.74
CA ALA A 21 -2.96 -2.81 16.40
C ALA A 21 -3.37 -1.65 15.47
N ALA A 22 -3.36 -1.87 14.15
CA ALA A 22 -3.78 -0.90 13.16
C ALA A 22 -4.25 -1.60 11.88
N ILE A 23 -5.37 -1.14 11.33
CA ILE A 23 -5.90 -1.58 10.02
C ILE A 23 -5.65 -0.43 9.04
N THR A 24 -4.84 -0.68 8.02
CA THR A 24 -4.53 0.31 6.98
C THR A 24 -4.93 -0.22 5.62
N PHE A 25 -5.66 0.58 4.85
CA PHE A 25 -6.06 0.25 3.49
C PHE A 25 -5.46 1.27 2.53
N ASP A 26 -4.75 0.80 1.51
CA ASP A 26 -4.27 1.65 0.43
C ASP A 26 -4.96 1.24 -0.87
N THR A 27 -6.03 1.96 -1.20
CA THR A 27 -6.85 1.75 -2.40
C THR A 27 -6.43 2.62 -3.58
N ARG A 28 -5.34 3.38 -3.45
CA ARG A 28 -4.86 4.28 -4.51
C ARG A 28 -4.61 3.56 -5.83
N ALA A 29 -4.08 2.32 -5.75
CA ALA A 29 -3.84 1.49 -6.93
C ALA A 29 -5.16 1.19 -7.66
N HIS A 30 -6.21 0.84 -6.91
CA HIS A 30 -7.54 0.65 -7.47
C HIS A 30 -8.04 1.90 -8.18
N THR A 31 -7.95 3.08 -7.54
CA THR A 31 -8.36 4.36 -8.14
C THR A 31 -7.68 4.64 -9.48
N LEU A 32 -6.38 4.35 -9.58
CA LEU A 32 -5.60 4.54 -10.82
C LEU A 32 -5.97 3.55 -11.92
N THR A 33 -6.31 2.31 -11.54
CA THR A 33 -6.69 1.25 -12.49
C THR A 33 -8.17 1.28 -12.89
N THR A 34 -9.00 2.06 -12.20
CA THR A 34 -10.43 2.18 -12.53
C THR A 34 -10.60 2.78 -13.92
N GLU A 35 -11.19 1.99 -14.81
CA GLU A 35 -11.64 2.45 -16.12
C GLU A 35 -12.86 3.37 -15.97
N ILE A 36 -12.73 4.60 -16.47
CA ILE A 36 -13.81 5.58 -16.48
C ILE A 36 -14.67 5.29 -17.71
N LYS A 37 -15.91 4.85 -17.48
CA LYS A 37 -16.80 4.44 -18.57
C LYS A 37 -17.48 5.64 -19.22
N ASP A 38 -17.70 5.53 -20.53
CA ASP A 38 -18.33 6.58 -21.33
C ASP A 38 -19.81 6.80 -20.99
N ASP A 39 -20.48 5.80 -20.42
CA ASP A 39 -21.90 5.85 -20.03
C ASP A 39 -22.14 6.56 -18.69
N TRP A 40 -21.08 6.96 -17.98
CA TRP A 40 -21.21 7.68 -16.71
C TRP A 40 -21.64 9.13 -16.91
N GLU A 41 -22.30 9.66 -15.87
CA GLU A 41 -22.61 11.09 -15.83
C GLU A 41 -21.33 11.94 -15.88
N GLU A 42 -21.39 13.06 -16.59
CA GLU A 42 -20.21 13.90 -16.85
C GLU A 42 -19.56 14.43 -15.57
N GLN A 43 -20.35 14.69 -14.53
CA GLN A 43 -19.87 15.07 -13.21
C GLN A 43 -19.08 13.94 -12.52
N ILE A 44 -19.50 12.68 -12.69
CA ILE A 44 -18.84 11.50 -12.11
C ILE A 44 -17.51 11.27 -12.83
N LYS A 45 -17.47 11.37 -14.16
CA LYS A 45 -16.22 11.28 -14.94
C LYS A 45 -15.19 12.32 -14.48
N LYS A 46 -15.61 13.58 -14.36
CA LYS A 46 -14.74 14.67 -13.88
C LYS A 46 -14.21 14.38 -12.47
N GLN A 47 -15.06 13.88 -11.57
CA GLN A 47 -14.64 13.52 -10.21
C GLN A 47 -13.58 12.40 -10.23
N TRP A 48 -13.76 11.37 -11.05
CA TRP A 48 -12.79 10.28 -11.18
C TRP A 48 -11.46 10.75 -11.77
N LEU A 49 -11.49 11.60 -12.80
CA LEU A 49 -10.27 12.20 -13.38
C LEU A 49 -9.51 13.02 -12.33
N THR A 50 -10.21 13.86 -11.57
CA THR A 50 -9.61 14.63 -10.47
C THR A 50 -9.01 13.72 -9.40
N ASN A 51 -9.72 12.65 -9.00
CA ASN A 51 -9.22 11.68 -8.04
C ASN A 51 -7.94 10.98 -8.55
N GLN A 52 -7.92 10.57 -9.82
CA GLN A 52 -6.74 9.97 -10.43
C GLN A 52 -5.56 10.96 -10.47
N SER A 53 -5.80 12.24 -10.78
CA SER A 53 -4.76 13.28 -10.74
C SER A 53 -4.16 13.44 -9.35
N HIS A 54 -4.99 13.62 -8.33
CA HIS A 54 -4.53 13.77 -6.95
C HIS A 54 -3.76 12.54 -6.45
N VAL A 55 -4.16 11.34 -6.85
CA VAL A 55 -3.44 10.11 -6.48
C VAL A 55 -2.07 10.07 -7.15
N LYS A 56 -1.96 10.44 -8.43
CA LYS A 56 -0.65 10.53 -9.12
C LYS A 56 0.26 11.55 -8.43
N GLU A 57 -0.25 12.74 -8.13
CA GLU A 57 0.49 13.79 -7.41
C GLU A 57 0.98 13.31 -6.04
N ALA A 58 0.12 12.60 -5.29
CA ALA A 58 0.50 12.05 -3.99
C ALA A 58 1.61 10.99 -4.09
N ILE A 59 1.59 10.14 -5.12
CA ILE A 59 2.65 9.16 -5.38
C ILE A 59 3.96 9.86 -5.77
N ILE A 60 3.89 10.86 -6.64
CA ILE A 60 5.05 11.68 -7.03
C ILE A 60 5.65 12.37 -5.81
N TYR A 61 4.82 12.95 -4.93
CA TYR A 61 5.28 13.58 -3.70
C TYR A 61 5.92 12.58 -2.74
N GLN A 62 5.35 11.37 -2.63
CA GLN A 62 5.81 10.34 -1.71
C GLN A 62 7.14 9.72 -2.15
N PHE A 63 7.34 9.44 -3.44
CA PHE A 63 8.48 8.68 -3.95
C PHE A 63 9.46 9.51 -4.79
N GLY A 64 9.17 10.80 -4.99
CA GLY A 64 9.98 11.72 -5.78
C GLY A 64 9.62 11.71 -7.28
N ILE A 65 9.96 12.82 -7.94
CA ILE A 65 9.64 13.08 -9.35
C ILE A 65 10.50 12.30 -10.35
N GLU A 66 11.71 11.91 -9.97
CA GLU A 66 12.58 11.11 -10.84
C GLU A 66 11.91 9.77 -11.15
N ASP A 67 11.90 9.37 -12.43
CA ASP A 67 11.29 8.13 -12.93
C ASP A 67 9.83 7.90 -12.50
N PHE A 68 9.07 8.98 -12.23
CA PHE A 68 7.73 8.87 -11.64
C PHE A 68 6.76 7.98 -12.44
N GLU A 69 6.87 7.95 -13.76
CA GLU A 69 6.07 7.07 -14.62
C GLU A 69 6.30 5.59 -14.30
N GLN A 70 7.54 5.19 -14.03
CA GLN A 70 7.85 3.83 -13.61
C GLN A 70 7.31 3.56 -12.20
N LYS A 71 7.46 4.51 -11.29
CA LYS A 71 6.96 4.38 -9.91
C LYS A 71 5.43 4.24 -9.88
N ILE A 72 4.71 4.97 -10.73
CA ILE A 72 3.26 4.83 -10.87
C ILE A 72 2.91 3.43 -11.38
N ARG A 73 3.63 2.92 -12.40
CA ARG A 73 3.43 1.55 -12.90
C ARG A 73 3.69 0.50 -11.83
N ASP A 74 4.83 0.58 -11.15
CA ASP A 74 5.20 -0.33 -10.07
C ASP A 74 4.16 -0.31 -8.94
N PHE A 75 3.65 0.88 -8.60
CA PHE A 75 2.60 1.05 -7.60
C PHE A 75 1.28 0.40 -8.04
N THR A 76 0.89 0.55 -9.32
CA THR A 76 -0.32 -0.10 -9.84
C THR A 76 -0.18 -1.61 -9.98
N ASP A 77 0.99 -2.10 -10.38
CA ASP A 77 1.28 -3.54 -10.56
C ASP A 77 1.26 -4.30 -9.23
N LEU A 78 1.70 -3.65 -8.14
CA LEU A 78 1.57 -4.17 -6.78
C LEU A 78 0.11 -4.26 -6.28
N GLY A 79 -0.84 -3.62 -6.97
CA GLY A 79 -2.25 -3.62 -6.61
C GLY A 79 -2.56 -3.03 -5.22
N VAL A 80 -3.77 -3.29 -4.73
CA VAL A 80 -4.21 -2.88 -3.39
C VAL A 80 -3.43 -3.64 -2.33
N ALA A 81 -2.95 -2.95 -1.29
CA ALA A 81 -2.25 -3.61 -0.19
C ALA A 81 -3.17 -4.64 0.50
N PRO A 82 -2.74 -5.90 0.67
CA PRO A 82 -3.56 -6.92 1.32
C PRO A 82 -3.76 -6.59 2.80
N TRP A 83 -4.93 -6.93 3.31
CA TRP A 83 -5.22 -6.83 4.73
C TRP A 83 -4.47 -7.94 5.49
N SER A 84 -3.75 -7.59 6.55
CA SER A 84 -3.17 -8.58 7.46
C SER A 84 -3.49 -8.27 8.92
N VAL A 85 -3.71 -9.34 9.69
CA VAL A 85 -4.09 -9.36 11.11
C VAL A 85 -2.87 -9.16 12.01
N VAL A 86 -1.65 -9.38 11.49
CA VAL A 86 -0.42 -9.26 12.27
C VAL A 86 0.20 -7.88 12.03
N ALA A 87 0.20 -7.05 13.07
CA ALA A 87 0.64 -5.65 12.98
C ALA A 87 2.09 -5.50 12.45
N LEU A 88 2.99 -6.41 12.82
CA LEU A 88 4.39 -6.37 12.39
C LEU A 88 4.55 -6.70 10.89
N HIS A 89 3.78 -7.66 10.38
CA HIS A 89 3.76 -7.99 8.96
C HIS A 89 3.25 -6.81 8.13
N ASN A 90 2.32 -6.02 8.64
CA ASN A 90 1.81 -4.83 7.94
C ASN A 90 2.91 -3.76 7.78
N VAL A 91 3.73 -3.56 8.81
CA VAL A 91 4.84 -2.60 8.76
C VAL A 91 5.91 -3.04 7.78
N TYR A 92 6.37 -4.29 7.86
CA TYR A 92 7.39 -4.80 6.94
C TYR A 92 6.88 -4.91 5.51
N LEU A 93 5.63 -5.32 5.31
CA LEU A 93 5.02 -5.34 3.99
C LEU A 93 4.93 -3.93 3.39
N ALA A 94 4.56 -2.92 4.17
CA ALA A 94 4.55 -1.54 3.71
C ALA A 94 5.95 -1.06 3.32
N GLN A 95 6.99 -1.41 4.08
CA GLN A 95 8.38 -1.09 3.75
C GLN A 95 8.84 -1.77 2.46
N VAL A 96 8.54 -3.06 2.29
CA VAL A 96 8.85 -3.82 1.06
C VAL A 96 8.18 -3.19 -0.16
N ARG A 97 6.88 -2.87 -0.05
CA ARG A 97 6.13 -2.23 -1.13
C ARG A 97 6.69 -0.85 -1.46
N ASN A 98 7.00 -0.04 -0.46
CA ASN A 98 7.60 1.28 -0.67
C ASN A 98 8.99 1.19 -1.32
N ALA A 99 9.81 0.22 -0.91
CA ALA A 99 11.12 0.00 -1.52
C ALA A 99 11.01 -0.44 -2.99
N PHE A 100 10.01 -1.26 -3.33
CA PHE A 100 9.75 -1.65 -4.71
C PHE A 100 9.37 -0.42 -5.55
N VAL A 101 8.39 0.35 -5.10
CA VAL A 101 7.90 1.56 -5.79
C VAL A 101 8.96 2.65 -5.88
N SER A 102 9.90 2.73 -4.93
CA SER A 102 11.01 3.69 -5.02
C SER A 102 12.12 3.25 -6.00
N GLY A 103 12.01 2.09 -6.64
CA GLY A 103 13.03 1.53 -7.53
C GLY A 103 14.13 0.70 -6.83
N SER A 104 14.02 0.48 -5.52
CA SER A 104 14.97 -0.30 -4.72
C SER A 104 14.65 -1.80 -4.78
N TYR A 105 14.58 -2.36 -6.00
CA TYR A 105 14.06 -3.71 -6.26
C TYR A 105 14.78 -4.82 -5.48
N TYR A 106 16.10 -4.74 -5.35
CA TYR A 106 16.88 -5.74 -4.61
C TYR A 106 16.50 -5.77 -3.11
N SER A 107 16.38 -4.59 -2.49
CA SER A 107 15.95 -4.46 -1.09
C SER A 107 14.51 -4.95 -0.89
N ALA A 108 13.63 -4.64 -1.84
CA ALA A 108 12.25 -5.14 -1.82
C ALA A 108 12.20 -6.68 -1.92
N LEU A 109 12.99 -7.27 -2.82
CA LEU A 109 13.08 -8.72 -2.97
C LEU A 109 13.58 -9.41 -1.68
N LEU A 110 14.67 -8.90 -1.09
CA LEU A 110 15.18 -9.44 0.17
C LEU A 110 14.17 -9.34 1.30
N GLY A 111 13.49 -8.20 1.43
CA GLY A 111 12.45 -8.02 2.45
C GLY A 111 11.24 -8.93 2.23
N ALA A 112 10.83 -9.14 0.96
CA ALA A 112 9.77 -10.08 0.62
C ALA A 112 10.15 -11.52 0.98
N CYS A 113 11.38 -11.96 0.68
CA CYS A 113 11.88 -13.28 1.06
C CYS A 113 11.90 -13.47 2.59
N GLY A 114 12.28 -12.44 3.35
CA GLY A 114 12.26 -12.47 4.82
C GLY A 114 10.85 -12.63 5.38
N LEU A 115 9.87 -11.96 4.79
CA LEU A 115 8.47 -12.01 5.23
C LEU A 115 7.82 -13.38 4.98
N VAL A 116 8.21 -14.08 3.90
CA VAL A 116 7.69 -15.43 3.57
C VAL A 116 8.27 -16.51 4.49
N ASN A 117 9.49 -16.33 5.01
CA ASN A 117 10.18 -17.30 5.88
C ASN A 117 9.72 -17.30 7.35
N GLU A 118 8.80 -16.42 7.75
CA GLU A 118 8.22 -16.40 9.10
C GLU A 118 6.99 -17.32 9.27
N TYR A 119 6.70 -18.18 8.29
CA TYR A 119 5.62 -19.19 8.31
C TYR A 119 6.14 -20.63 8.41
#